data_AF-A0A8E2DUA2-F1
#
_entry.id   AF-A0A8E2DUA2-F1
#
_cell.length_a   1.000
_cell.length_b   1.000
_cell.length_c   1.000
_cell.angle_alpha   90.00
_cell.angle_beta   90.00
_cell.angle_gamma   90.00
#
_symmetry.space_group_name_H-M   'P 1'
#
loop_
_entity.id
_entity.type
_entity.pdbx_description
1 polymer ?
#
loop_
_entity_poly.entity_id
_entity_poly.type
_entity_poly.pdbx_seq_one_letter_code
_entity_poly.pdbx_strand_id
1 'polypeptide(L)'
;MCMLLPKASAIQLAASLVDQEKLKTLWNIDVSILTSTELLLGQQEAVFTLWEKNMHSLYVDSSFGWDPPSKKRELFHPLSRFIVLHQIDDSASVGSLQKDLIAFAMFRFEREDGQNELYCYELQVHEKTRRMGLGRYLMQQLASIGRNWHMEKIVLTCLKANVNARSFYVASGFELDPTSPEYVSADEDGETSQNNVVADYEILSRLL
;
A
#
# COMPACT_ATOMS: atom_id res chain seq x y z
N MET A 1 3.67 25.31 -2.25
CA MET A 1 2.51 24.78 -1.49
C MET A 1 2.74 23.30 -1.14
N CYS A 2 3.85 22.95 -0.46
CA CYS A 2 4.26 21.53 -0.28
C CYS A 2 4.72 21.19 1.17
N MET A 3 4.43 22.04 2.16
CA MET A 3 4.77 21.76 3.57
C MET A 3 3.62 21.13 4.37
N LEU A 4 2.45 20.90 3.75
CA LEU A 4 1.25 20.41 4.43
C LEU A 4 1.00 18.91 4.25
N LEU A 5 1.55 18.28 3.21
CA LEU A 5 1.35 16.85 2.93
C LEU A 5 1.74 15.92 4.09
N PRO A 6 2.88 16.13 4.78
CA PRO A 6 3.25 15.29 5.93
C PRO A 6 2.30 15.44 7.13
N LYS A 7 1.47 16.49 7.14
CA LYS A 7 0.58 16.87 8.24
C LYS A 7 -0.90 16.53 8.00
N ALA A 8 -1.22 15.88 6.87
CA ALA A 8 -2.58 15.45 6.58
C ALA A 8 -3.09 14.51 7.71
N SER A 9 -4.18 14.92 8.38
CA SER A 9 -4.81 14.10 9.41
C SER A 9 -5.66 13.00 8.76
N ALA A 10 -5.93 11.93 9.50
CA ALA A 10 -6.81 10.86 9.02
C ALA A 10 -8.20 11.38 8.63
N ILE A 11 -8.76 12.35 9.36
CA ILE A 11 -10.05 12.97 9.05
C ILE A 11 -10.02 13.67 7.69
N GLN A 12 -8.97 14.45 7.40
CA GLN A 12 -8.85 15.15 6.12
C GLN A 12 -8.68 14.16 4.95
N LEU A 13 -7.93 13.08 5.16
CA LEU A 13 -7.75 12.03 4.16
C LEU A 13 -9.05 11.24 3.94
N ALA A 14 -9.80 10.96 5.01
CA ALA A 14 -11.04 10.18 4.95
C ALA A 14 -12.11 10.87 4.08
N ALA A 15 -12.08 12.21 3.99
CA ALA A 15 -12.95 12.96 3.08
C ALA A 15 -12.68 12.67 1.58
N SER A 16 -11.55 12.03 1.24
CA SER A 16 -11.20 11.62 -0.12
C SER A 16 -11.63 10.21 -0.47
N LEU A 17 -12.11 9.42 0.51
CA LEU A 17 -12.56 8.06 0.27
C LEU A 17 -13.92 8.05 -0.44
N VAL A 18 -14.08 7.14 -1.39
CA VAL A 18 -15.29 6.96 -2.22
C VAL A 18 -15.85 5.54 -2.07
N ASP A 19 -17.14 5.36 -2.32
CA ASP A 19 -17.83 4.05 -2.32
C ASP A 19 -17.81 3.25 -1.00
N GLN A 20 -17.48 3.88 0.13
CA GLN A 20 -17.43 3.22 1.45
C GLN A 20 -18.78 2.61 1.86
N GLU A 21 -19.87 3.35 1.64
CA GLU A 21 -21.23 2.90 1.97
C GLU A 21 -21.64 1.66 1.17
N LYS A 22 -21.11 1.49 -0.04
CA LYS A 22 -21.37 0.30 -0.87
C LYS A 22 -20.73 -0.94 -0.25
N LEU A 23 -19.49 -0.84 0.23
CA LEU A 23 -18.81 -1.95 0.92
C LEU A 23 -19.53 -2.29 2.22
N LYS A 24 -19.93 -1.26 2.98
CA LYS A 24 -20.64 -1.42 4.24
C LYS A 24 -21.98 -2.14 4.06
N THR A 25 -22.78 -1.72 3.10
CA THR A 25 -24.14 -2.25 2.89
C THR A 25 -24.18 -3.62 2.20
N LEU A 26 -23.26 -3.89 1.28
CA LEU A 26 -23.28 -5.13 0.50
C LEU A 26 -22.43 -6.25 1.11
N TRP A 27 -21.41 -5.92 1.91
CA TRP A 27 -20.40 -6.88 2.38
C TRP A 27 -20.14 -6.79 3.88
N ASN A 28 -20.85 -5.90 4.61
CA ASN A 28 -20.60 -5.62 6.02
C ASN A 28 -19.12 -5.28 6.28
N ILE A 29 -18.51 -4.46 5.41
CA ILE A 29 -17.12 -4.02 5.55
C ILE A 29 -17.07 -2.55 5.95
N ASP A 30 -16.42 -2.28 7.08
CA ASP A 30 -16.11 -0.93 7.54
C ASP A 30 -14.77 -0.47 6.94
N VAL A 31 -14.72 0.77 6.46
CA VAL A 31 -13.52 1.37 5.87
C VAL A 31 -13.15 2.59 6.69
N SER A 32 -11.88 2.70 7.09
CA SER A 32 -11.38 3.89 7.76
C SER A 32 -9.97 4.25 7.35
N ILE A 33 -9.59 5.51 7.57
CA ILE A 33 -8.20 5.98 7.48
C ILE A 33 -7.68 6.21 8.89
N LEU A 34 -6.45 5.80 9.14
CA LEU A 34 -5.73 6.01 10.38
C LEU A 34 -4.31 6.46 10.09
N THR A 35 -3.75 7.33 10.92
CA THR A 35 -2.29 7.52 10.98
C THR A 35 -1.65 6.40 11.81
N SER A 36 -0.34 6.19 11.67
CA SER A 36 0.38 5.24 12.52
C SER A 36 0.25 5.53 14.01
N THR A 37 0.13 6.82 14.39
CA THR A 37 -0.04 7.24 15.79
C THR A 37 -1.47 7.02 16.31
N GLU A 38 -2.45 6.83 15.43
CA GLU A 38 -3.85 6.55 15.78
C GLU A 38 -4.15 5.04 15.85
N LEU A 39 -3.28 4.19 15.29
CA LEU A 39 -3.42 2.74 15.38
C LEU A 39 -3.23 2.27 16.83
N LEU A 40 -4.26 1.60 17.37
CA LEU A 40 -4.17 0.93 18.67
C LEU A 40 -3.24 -0.28 18.58
N LEU A 41 -2.70 -0.72 19.73
CA LEU A 41 -1.74 -1.83 19.78
C LEU A 41 -2.26 -3.11 19.09
N GLY A 42 -3.52 -3.49 19.33
CA GLY A 42 -4.13 -4.64 18.67
C GLY A 42 -4.29 -4.48 17.15
N GLN A 43 -4.45 -3.25 16.65
CA GLN A 43 -4.51 -2.97 15.21
C GLN A 43 -3.11 -3.04 14.59
N GLN A 44 -2.08 -2.54 15.27
CA GLN A 44 -0.69 -2.69 14.83
C GLN A 44 -0.30 -4.16 14.74
N GLU A 45 -0.69 -4.97 15.73
CA GLU A 45 -0.47 -6.42 15.73
C GLU A 45 -1.21 -7.11 14.57
N ALA A 46 -2.47 -6.74 14.30
CA ALA A 46 -3.24 -7.28 13.18
C ALA A 46 -2.62 -6.91 11.82
N VAL A 47 -2.21 -5.65 11.63
CA VAL A 47 -1.51 -5.18 10.43
C VAL A 47 -0.21 -5.96 10.21
N PHE A 48 0.61 -6.09 11.26
CA PHE A 48 1.87 -6.80 11.16
C PHE A 48 1.68 -8.29 10.89
N THR A 49 0.74 -8.95 11.58
CA THR A 49 0.43 -10.37 11.38
C THR A 49 -0.06 -10.65 9.96
N LEU A 50 -0.94 -9.80 9.42
CA LEU A 50 -1.43 -9.96 8.06
C LEU A 50 -0.30 -9.76 7.03
N TRP A 51 0.55 -8.75 7.22
CA TRP A 51 1.73 -8.54 6.37
C TRP A 51 2.68 -9.74 6.43
N GLU A 52 3.06 -10.19 7.63
CA GLU A 52 3.98 -11.30 7.85
C GLU A 52 3.48 -12.57 7.18
N LYS A 53 2.20 -12.93 7.40
CA LYS A 53 1.57 -14.09 6.78
C LYS A 53 1.63 -14.06 5.25
N ASN A 54 1.51 -12.88 4.64
CA ASN A 54 1.48 -12.73 3.20
C ASN A 54 2.88 -12.62 2.58
N MET A 55 3.84 -12.05 3.30
CA MET A 55 5.12 -11.61 2.74
C MET A 55 6.33 -12.39 3.26
N HIS A 56 6.21 -13.20 4.31
CA HIS A 56 7.35 -13.90 4.93
C HIS A 56 8.20 -14.68 3.93
N SER A 57 7.61 -15.60 3.15
CA SER A 57 8.37 -16.39 2.18
C SER A 57 9.02 -15.53 1.11
N LEU A 58 8.31 -14.51 0.62
CA LEU A 58 8.81 -13.60 -0.40
C LEU A 58 10.00 -12.77 0.10
N TYR A 59 9.98 -12.32 1.35
CA TYR A 59 11.06 -11.52 1.92
C TYR A 59 12.29 -12.36 2.24
N VAL A 60 12.12 -13.55 2.83
CA VAL A 60 13.24 -14.46 3.16
C VAL A 60 14.05 -14.83 1.93
N ASP A 61 13.38 -15.05 0.80
CA ASP A 61 14.01 -15.44 -0.45
C ASP A 61 14.49 -14.23 -1.30
N SER A 62 14.32 -13.00 -0.79
CA SER A 62 14.67 -11.75 -1.50
C SER A 62 15.92 -11.07 -0.96
N SER A 63 16.45 -10.12 -1.73
CA SER A 63 17.54 -9.22 -1.35
C SER A 63 17.18 -8.31 -0.16
N PHE A 64 15.90 -8.12 0.16
CA PHE A 64 15.45 -7.34 1.32
C PHE A 64 15.67 -8.07 2.64
N GLY A 65 15.69 -9.41 2.62
CA GLY A 65 15.85 -10.24 3.81
C GLY A 65 14.67 -10.19 4.78
N TRP A 66 14.82 -10.84 5.94
CA TRP A 66 13.78 -10.93 6.97
C TRP A 66 14.20 -10.24 8.27
N ASP A 67 13.73 -9.01 8.49
CA ASP A 67 13.99 -8.22 9.70
C ASP A 67 12.67 -7.62 10.25
N PRO A 68 11.92 -8.37 11.08
CA PRO A 68 10.66 -7.92 11.67
C PRO A 68 10.78 -6.62 12.49
N PRO A 69 11.80 -6.42 13.36
CA PRO A 69 11.98 -5.13 14.05
C PRO A 69 12.12 -3.94 13.09
N SER A 70 12.93 -4.06 12.05
CA SER A 70 13.09 -2.99 11.04
C SER A 70 11.79 -2.75 10.28
N LYS A 71 11.09 -3.82 9.87
CA LYS A 71 9.81 -3.68 9.19
C LYS A 71 8.73 -3.04 10.07
N LYS A 72 8.67 -3.35 11.36
CA LYS A 72 7.75 -2.67 12.29
C LYS A 72 8.05 -1.18 12.40
N ARG A 73 9.33 -0.78 12.43
CA ARG A 73 9.72 0.64 12.41
C ARG A 73 9.31 1.34 11.12
N GLU A 74 9.40 0.64 9.98
CA GLU A 74 8.93 1.14 8.69
C GLU A 74 7.40 1.27 8.65
N LEU A 75 6.67 0.20 8.97
CA LEU A 75 5.21 0.17 8.99
C LEU A 75 4.65 1.30 9.85
N PHE A 76 5.11 1.41 11.09
CA PHE A 76 4.56 2.33 12.09
C PHE A 76 5.33 3.66 12.21
N HIS A 77 6.06 4.05 11.16
CA HIS A 77 6.68 5.37 11.10
C HIS A 77 5.62 6.48 11.24
N PRO A 78 5.90 7.62 11.90
CA PRO A 78 4.91 8.70 12.13
C PRO A 78 4.26 9.28 10.86
N LEU A 79 4.91 9.15 9.71
CA LEU A 79 4.38 9.59 8.42
C LEU A 79 3.50 8.55 7.71
N SER A 80 3.49 7.29 8.17
CA SER A 80 2.65 6.25 7.60
C SER A 80 1.17 6.57 7.81
N ARG A 81 0.38 6.32 6.77
CA ARG A 81 -1.08 6.40 6.74
C ARG A 81 -1.63 5.07 6.28
N PHE A 82 -2.77 4.69 6.82
CA PHE A 82 -3.39 3.40 6.55
C PHE A 82 -4.81 3.60 6.08
N ILE A 83 -5.20 2.95 4.99
CA ILE A 83 -6.60 2.63 4.73
C ILE A 83 -6.81 1.22 5.26
N VAL A 84 -7.72 1.05 6.22
CA VAL A 84 -8.00 -0.25 6.84
C VAL A 84 -9.43 -0.67 6.55
N LEU A 85 -9.59 -1.94 6.19
CA LEU A 85 -10.87 -2.59 5.95
C LEU A 85 -11.09 -3.63 7.04
N HIS A 86 -12.21 -3.51 7.73
CA HIS A 86 -12.60 -4.46 8.75
C HIS A 86 -13.90 -5.14 8.40
N GLN A 87 -13.96 -6.46 8.61
CA GLN A 87 -15.24 -7.16 8.59
C GLN A 87 -16.03 -6.77 9.85
N ILE A 88 -17.28 -6.36 9.66
CA ILE A 88 -18.26 -6.18 10.73
C ILE A 88 -18.91 -7.55 10.95
N ASP A 89 -18.68 -8.13 12.12
CA ASP A 89 -19.40 -9.32 12.57
C ASP A 89 -20.53 -8.91 13.51
N ASP A 90 -21.78 -9.09 13.07
CA ASP A 90 -22.97 -8.80 13.87
C ASP A 90 -23.13 -9.78 15.06
N SER A 91 -22.40 -10.91 15.06
CA SER A 91 -22.38 -11.89 16.14
C SER A 91 -21.32 -11.61 17.22
N ALA A 92 -20.44 -10.63 16.98
CA ALA A 92 -19.43 -10.25 17.96
C ALA A 92 -20.11 -9.80 19.26
N SER A 93 -19.93 -10.61 20.31
CA SER A 93 -20.48 -10.33 21.63
C SER A 93 -20.04 -8.93 22.08
N VAL A 94 -20.96 -8.20 22.72
CA VAL A 94 -20.71 -6.88 23.33
C VAL A 94 -19.49 -7.02 24.27
N GLY A 95 -18.31 -6.61 23.80
CA GLY A 95 -17.03 -6.82 24.49
C GLY A 95 -15.87 -7.29 23.58
N SER A 96 -16.16 -7.93 22.44
CA SER A 96 -15.18 -8.17 21.38
C SER A 96 -14.98 -6.89 20.57
N LEU A 97 -14.07 -6.02 21.02
CA LEU A 97 -13.66 -4.81 20.28
C LEU A 97 -12.81 -5.13 19.04
N GLN A 98 -12.58 -6.41 18.74
CA GLN A 98 -11.69 -6.81 17.67
C GLN A 98 -12.49 -6.92 16.36
N LYS A 99 -12.64 -5.77 15.70
CA LYS A 99 -12.95 -5.72 14.27
C LYS A 99 -11.89 -6.55 13.52
N ASP A 100 -12.31 -7.54 12.72
CA ASP A 100 -11.39 -8.42 12.01
C ASP A 100 -10.77 -7.67 10.81
N LEU A 101 -9.46 -7.42 10.86
CA LEU A 101 -8.74 -6.72 9.80
C LEU A 101 -8.61 -7.63 8.59
N ILE A 102 -9.36 -7.34 7.54
CA ILE A 102 -9.40 -8.17 6.33
C ILE A 102 -8.54 -7.62 5.19
N ALA A 103 -8.24 -6.33 5.19
CA ALA A 103 -7.31 -5.74 4.24
C ALA A 103 -6.78 -4.39 4.73
N PHE A 104 -5.60 -3.98 4.26
CA PHE A 104 -5.13 -2.61 4.41
C PHE A 104 -4.23 -2.18 3.25
N ALA A 105 -4.12 -0.87 3.07
CA ALA A 105 -3.04 -0.26 2.32
C ALA A 105 -2.28 0.72 3.23
N MET A 106 -0.94 0.64 3.24
CA MET A 106 -0.06 1.59 3.93
C MET A 106 0.63 2.47 2.89
N PHE A 107 0.53 3.78 3.07
CA PHE A 107 1.11 4.74 2.15
C PHE A 107 1.71 5.95 2.87
N ARG A 108 2.54 6.68 2.13
CA ARG A 108 3.07 8.00 2.51
C ARG A 108 2.99 8.95 1.33
N PHE A 109 3.05 10.24 1.63
CA PHE A 109 3.32 11.25 0.62
C PHE A 109 4.82 11.51 0.59
N GLU A 110 5.41 11.33 -0.57
CA GLU A 110 6.83 11.53 -0.80
C GLU A 110 7.02 12.62 -1.88
N ARG A 111 8.23 13.17 -1.95
CA ARG A 111 8.62 14.10 -3.00
C ARG A 111 9.96 13.65 -3.56
N GLU A 112 9.91 13.00 -4.72
CA GLU A 112 11.07 12.46 -5.42
C GLU A 112 11.25 13.20 -6.74
N ASP A 113 12.47 13.63 -7.08
CA ASP A 113 12.81 14.34 -8.32
C ASP A 113 11.88 15.52 -8.68
N GLY A 114 11.37 16.20 -7.65
CA GLY A 114 10.49 17.36 -7.81
C GLY A 114 9.02 17.02 -8.04
N GLN A 115 8.67 15.73 -8.16
CA GLN A 115 7.31 15.23 -8.30
C GLN A 115 6.69 14.93 -6.93
N ASN A 116 5.40 15.20 -6.78
CA ASN A 116 4.66 14.76 -5.60
C ASN A 116 4.12 13.34 -5.81
N GLU A 117 4.51 12.40 -4.97
CA GLU A 117 4.17 10.98 -5.12
C GLU A 117 3.36 10.47 -3.94
N LEU A 118 2.37 9.63 -4.23
CA LEU A 118 1.78 8.74 -3.23
C LEU A 118 2.51 7.41 -3.28
N TYR A 119 3.39 7.16 -2.31
CA TYR A 119 4.11 5.89 -2.24
C TYR A 119 3.30 4.85 -1.48
N CYS A 120 2.83 3.81 -2.16
CA CYS A 120 2.16 2.66 -1.58
C CYS A 120 3.20 1.62 -1.14
N TYR A 121 3.55 1.63 0.15
CA TYR A 121 4.52 0.69 0.72
C TYR A 121 3.96 -0.72 0.85
N GLU A 122 2.69 -0.85 1.25
CA GLU A 122 2.05 -2.15 1.46
C GLU A 122 0.61 -2.13 0.98
N LEU A 123 0.18 -3.19 0.30
CA LEU A 123 -1.22 -3.52 0.10
C LEU A 123 -1.41 -4.99 0.44
N GLN A 124 -2.22 -5.25 1.46
CA GLN A 124 -2.39 -6.58 2.00
C GLN A 124 -3.88 -6.93 2.07
N VAL A 125 -4.23 -8.12 1.61
CA VAL A 125 -5.59 -8.66 1.66
C VAL A 125 -5.53 -10.05 2.27
N HIS A 126 -6.35 -10.27 3.30
CA HIS A 126 -6.49 -11.54 3.98
C HIS A 126 -6.89 -12.64 2.98
N GLU A 127 -6.30 -13.83 3.10
CA GLU A 127 -6.44 -14.89 2.10
C GLU A 127 -7.89 -15.27 1.78
N LYS A 128 -8.75 -15.29 2.83
CA LYS A 128 -10.18 -15.63 2.74
C LYS A 128 -11.01 -14.60 1.99
N THR A 129 -10.50 -13.38 1.83
CA THR A 129 -11.22 -12.26 1.19
C THR A 129 -10.52 -11.78 -0.09
N ARG A 130 -9.56 -12.56 -0.62
CA ARG A 130 -8.94 -12.29 -1.92
C ARG A 130 -9.91 -12.55 -3.06
N ARG A 131 -9.65 -11.92 -4.21
CA ARG A 131 -10.46 -12.01 -5.44
C ARG A 131 -11.90 -11.50 -5.30
N MET A 132 -12.23 -10.86 -4.18
CA MET A 132 -13.50 -10.17 -3.91
C MET A 132 -13.48 -8.68 -4.30
N GLY A 133 -12.42 -8.23 -4.97
CA GLY A 133 -12.28 -6.83 -5.41
C GLY A 133 -11.67 -5.87 -4.38
N LEU A 134 -11.38 -6.30 -3.15
CA LEU A 134 -10.85 -5.43 -2.09
C LEU A 134 -9.51 -4.76 -2.44
N GLY A 135 -8.60 -5.47 -3.10
CA GLY A 135 -7.34 -4.88 -3.57
C GLY A 135 -7.56 -3.77 -4.61
N ARG A 136 -8.48 -4.01 -5.57
CA ARG A 136 -8.86 -2.99 -6.57
C ARG A 136 -9.50 -1.78 -5.90
N TYR A 137 -10.36 -2.02 -4.92
CA TYR A 137 -10.96 -0.95 -4.11
C TYR A 137 -9.89 -0.12 -3.41
N LEU A 138 -8.94 -0.75 -2.71
CA LEU A 138 -7.82 -0.04 -2.06
C LEU A 138 -7.02 0.81 -3.05
N MET A 139 -6.67 0.28 -4.23
CA MET A 139 -6.00 1.04 -5.28
C MET A 139 -6.82 2.24 -5.78
N GLN A 140 -8.15 2.09 -5.90
CA GLN A 140 -9.05 3.20 -6.23
C GLN A 140 -9.04 4.27 -5.13
N GLN A 141 -9.04 3.87 -3.86
CA GLN A 141 -8.98 4.81 -2.74
C GLN A 141 -7.65 5.58 -2.71
N LEU A 142 -6.52 4.91 -2.92
CA LEU A 142 -5.22 5.58 -3.05
C LEU A 142 -5.23 6.59 -4.21
N ALA A 143 -5.82 6.24 -5.35
CA ALA A 143 -5.93 7.17 -6.47
C ALA A 143 -6.84 8.38 -6.17
N SER A 144 -7.93 8.16 -5.44
CA SER A 144 -8.83 9.23 -4.99
C SER A 144 -8.11 10.20 -4.03
N ILE A 145 -7.41 9.65 -3.03
CA ILE A 145 -6.57 10.43 -2.11
C ILE A 145 -5.50 11.19 -2.89
N GLY A 146 -4.75 10.51 -3.75
CA GLY A 146 -3.67 11.12 -4.53
C GLY A 146 -4.15 12.32 -5.34
N ARG A 147 -5.27 12.20 -6.07
CA ARG A 147 -5.86 13.32 -6.84
C ARG A 147 -6.28 14.48 -5.95
N ASN A 148 -7.00 14.21 -4.86
CA ASN A 148 -7.49 15.24 -3.95
C ASN A 148 -6.35 15.96 -3.21
N TRP A 149 -5.19 15.32 -3.09
CA TRP A 149 -4.01 15.87 -2.44
C TRP A 149 -2.91 16.29 -3.42
N HIS A 150 -3.24 16.41 -4.72
CA HIS A 150 -2.36 16.89 -5.78
C HIS A 150 -1.06 16.09 -5.95
N MET A 151 -1.17 14.76 -5.82
CA MET A 151 -0.13 13.82 -6.20
C MET A 151 -0.17 13.60 -7.70
N GLU A 152 0.99 13.45 -8.31
CA GLU A 152 1.14 13.27 -9.76
C GLU A 152 1.02 11.80 -10.15
N LYS A 153 1.48 10.90 -9.26
CA LYS A 153 1.44 9.45 -9.48
C LYS A 153 1.36 8.68 -8.16
N ILE A 154 0.92 7.43 -8.26
CA ILE A 154 1.12 6.41 -7.22
C ILE A 154 2.38 5.63 -7.60
N VAL A 155 3.26 5.39 -6.65
CA VAL A 155 4.47 4.57 -6.81
C VAL A 155 4.45 3.41 -5.82
N LEU A 156 4.98 2.25 -6.21
CA LEU A 156 5.16 1.11 -5.33
C LEU A 156 6.35 0.25 -5.76
N THR A 157 6.90 -0.53 -4.82
CA THR A 157 7.88 -1.58 -5.13
C THR A 157 7.21 -2.94 -5.13
N CYS A 158 7.50 -3.76 -6.14
CA CYS A 158 7.01 -5.13 -6.26
C CYS A 158 8.17 -6.10 -6.44
N LEU A 159 8.31 -7.08 -5.55
CA LEU A 159 9.22 -8.21 -5.74
C LEU A 159 8.86 -8.96 -7.02
N LYS A 160 9.85 -9.29 -7.86
CA LYS A 160 9.68 -10.03 -9.12
C LYS A 160 9.13 -11.43 -8.88
N ALA A 161 9.49 -12.05 -7.74
CA ALA A 161 8.94 -13.32 -7.30
C ALA A 161 7.42 -13.26 -7.03
N ASN A 162 6.85 -12.09 -6.74
CA ASN A 162 5.42 -11.92 -6.49
C ASN A 162 4.63 -11.65 -7.80
N VAL A 163 4.63 -12.64 -8.69
CA VAL A 163 3.98 -12.57 -10.02
C VAL A 163 2.49 -12.25 -9.95
N ASN A 164 1.83 -12.65 -8.86
CA ASN A 164 0.41 -12.36 -8.62
C ASN A 164 0.17 -10.87 -8.36
N ALA A 165 0.98 -10.26 -7.48
CA ALA A 165 0.90 -8.82 -7.22
C ALA A 165 1.28 -8.03 -8.47
N ARG A 166 2.35 -8.43 -9.17
CA ARG A 166 2.78 -7.80 -10.42
C ARG A 166 1.66 -7.77 -11.46
N SER A 167 1.01 -8.91 -11.71
CA SER A 167 -0.13 -9.01 -12.63
C SER A 167 -1.32 -8.17 -12.18
N PHE A 168 -1.58 -8.13 -10.87
CA PHE A 168 -2.63 -7.30 -10.29
C PHE A 168 -2.37 -5.80 -10.50
N TYR A 169 -1.13 -5.33 -10.32
CA TYR A 169 -0.77 -3.93 -10.51
C TYR A 169 -0.86 -3.53 -11.98
N VAL A 170 -0.40 -4.36 -12.93
CA VAL A 170 -0.59 -4.11 -14.37
C VAL A 170 -2.07 -4.00 -14.72
N ALA A 171 -2.89 -4.95 -14.25
CA ALA A 171 -4.34 -4.91 -14.46
C ALA A 171 -5.02 -3.71 -13.77
N SER A 172 -4.33 -3.03 -12.85
CA SER A 172 -4.74 -1.81 -12.16
C SER A 172 -4.15 -0.54 -12.80
N GLY A 173 -3.48 -0.66 -13.95
CA GLY A 173 -2.94 0.46 -14.74
C GLY A 173 -1.56 0.94 -14.30
N PHE A 174 -0.77 0.10 -13.60
CA PHE A 174 0.62 0.41 -13.27
C PHE A 174 1.56 -0.09 -14.36
N GLU A 175 2.59 0.73 -14.62
CA GLU A 175 3.66 0.47 -15.58
C GLU A 175 5.01 0.47 -14.85
N LEU A 176 6.09 0.08 -15.54
CA LEU A 176 7.44 0.15 -14.99
C LEU A 176 7.83 1.63 -14.81
N ASP A 177 8.17 2.04 -13.59
CA ASP A 177 8.56 3.42 -13.33
C ASP A 177 9.98 3.68 -13.85
N PRO A 178 10.28 4.90 -14.38
CA PRO A 178 11.62 5.27 -14.81
C PRO A 178 12.71 5.15 -13.74
N THR A 179 12.35 5.18 -12.47
CA THR A 179 13.27 5.02 -11.34
C THR A 179 13.58 3.55 -11.00
N SER A 180 12.94 2.58 -11.67
CA SER A 180 13.19 1.16 -11.43
C SER A 180 14.65 0.79 -11.81
N PRO A 181 15.35 -0.05 -11.02
CA PRO A 181 16.78 -0.35 -11.23
C PRO A 181 17.16 -0.87 -12.63
N GLU A 182 16.22 -1.50 -13.33
CA GLU A 182 16.41 -2.08 -14.66
C GLU A 182 15.59 -1.35 -15.74
N TYR A 183 15.16 -0.11 -15.48
CA TYR A 183 14.49 0.70 -16.48
C TYR A 183 15.47 1.04 -17.61
N VAL A 184 15.06 0.75 -18.85
CA VAL A 184 15.81 1.12 -20.06
C VAL A 184 14.96 2.13 -20.83
N SER A 185 15.48 3.35 -21.00
CA SER A 185 14.82 4.38 -21.79
C SER A 185 14.92 4.03 -23.28
N ALA A 186 13.90 4.39 -24.06
CA ALA A 186 13.87 4.09 -25.50
C ALA A 186 14.91 4.90 -26.32
N ASP A 187 15.50 5.94 -25.71
CA ASP A 187 16.40 6.89 -26.36
C ASP A 187 17.90 6.61 -26.07
N GLU A 188 18.21 5.60 -25.27
CA GLU A 188 19.59 5.20 -24.96
C GLU A 188 20.07 4.11 -25.92
N ASP A 189 20.73 4.56 -27.00
CA ASP A 189 21.56 3.71 -27.86
C ASP A 189 22.73 3.14 -27.05
N GLY A 190 22.51 1.95 -26.49
CA GLY A 190 23.49 0.94 -26.08
C GLY A 190 24.85 1.42 -25.61
N GLU A 191 24.99 1.69 -24.31
CA GLU A 191 26.20 1.39 -23.53
C GLU A 191 25.88 1.44 -22.03
N THR A 192 25.61 0.29 -21.40
CA THR A 192 25.63 0.17 -19.93
C THR A 192 26.74 -0.77 -19.52
N SER A 193 27.86 -0.17 -19.07
CA SER A 193 29.02 -0.88 -18.53
C SER A 193 28.79 -1.27 -17.07
N GLN A 194 28.70 -2.59 -16.85
CA GLN A 194 29.28 -3.36 -15.73
C GLN A 194 29.08 -2.85 -14.29
N ASN A 195 27.95 -3.26 -13.70
CA ASN A 195 27.87 -4.16 -12.54
C ASN A 195 26.40 -4.46 -12.27
N ASN A 196 25.73 -5.18 -13.19
CA ASN A 196 24.30 -5.47 -13.09
C ASN A 196 24.05 -6.52 -12.00
N VAL A 197 23.95 -6.06 -10.75
CA VAL A 197 23.16 -6.78 -9.76
C VAL A 197 21.72 -6.68 -10.25
N VAL A 198 21.23 -7.75 -10.89
CA VAL A 198 19.82 -7.87 -11.29
C VAL A 198 18.99 -7.71 -10.02
N ALA A 199 18.21 -6.64 -9.96
CA ALA A 199 17.34 -6.40 -8.83
C ALA A 199 16.24 -7.47 -8.85
N ASP A 200 15.93 -8.04 -7.69
CA ASP A 200 14.83 -9.00 -7.53
C ASP A 200 13.47 -8.31 -7.29
N TYR A 201 13.42 -7.00 -7.48
CA TYR A 201 12.24 -6.16 -7.42
C TYR A 201 12.17 -5.19 -8.59
N GLU A 202 10.99 -4.61 -8.79
CA GLU A 202 10.74 -3.54 -9.76
C GLU A 202 9.98 -2.40 -9.05
N ILE A 203 10.20 -1.17 -9.50
CA ILE A 203 9.39 -0.03 -9.11
C ILE A 203 8.33 0.19 -10.18
N LEU A 204 7.07 0.28 -9.75
CA LEU A 204 5.93 0.51 -10.64
C LEU A 204 5.25 1.81 -10.28
N SER A 205 4.72 2.49 -11.29
CA SER A 205 3.92 3.68 -11.05
C SER A 205 2.69 3.78 -11.94
N ARG A 206 1.75 4.61 -11.50
CA ARG A 206 0.53 4.95 -12.23
C ARG A 206 0.24 6.44 -12.07
N LEU A 207 0.15 7.15 -13.19
CA LEU A 207 -0.24 8.56 -13.22
C LEU A 207 -1.68 8.77 -12.70
N LEU A 208 -1.93 9.91 -12.05
CA LEU A 208 -3.19 10.24 -11.42
C LEU A 208 -4.06 11.23 -12.19
#